data_AF-A0A0F7PVZ7-F1
#
_entry.id   AF-A0A0F7PVZ7-F1
#
_cell.length_a   1.000
_cell.length_b   1.000
_cell.length_c   1.000
_cell.angle_alpha   90.00
_cell.angle_beta   90.00
_cell.angle_gamma   90.00
#
_symmetry.space_group_name_H-M   'P 1'
#
loop_
_entity.id
_entity.type
_entity.pdbx_description
1 polymer ?
#
loop_
_entity_poly.entity_id
_entity_poly.type
_entity_poly.pdbx_seq_one_letter_code
_entity_poly.pdbx_strand_id
1 'polypeptide(L)'
;MHSIAGADTLKGEDITDAHIDGVARFYNDKTILTVPENDFFDLYEGMKESDYETLLDARNAEGEKYTIEEIPLTSKNVKGLDYKGSYLNFYLGNKVVLLPVYGDKNDDIAIKKIQTLYPDRKVVPINVTPLYKNGGMIHCVTQQQPYEKGLEDE
;
A
#
# COMPACT_ATOMS: atom_id res chain seq x y z
N MET A 1 -3.91 -16.90 -7.64
CA MET A 1 -3.38 -15.76 -6.88
C MET A 1 -1.99 -16.14 -6.43
N HIS A 2 -0.95 -15.64 -7.08
CA HIS A 2 0.43 -15.83 -6.63
C HIS A 2 0.74 -14.69 -5.67
N SER A 3 0.80 -14.96 -4.37
CA SER A 3 1.34 -14.00 -3.41
C SER A 3 2.86 -14.15 -3.41
N ILE A 4 3.55 -13.05 -3.60
CA ILE A 4 5.00 -12.97 -3.34
C ILE A 4 5.09 -12.73 -1.84
N ALA A 5 5.35 -13.80 -1.08
CA ALA A 5 5.58 -13.76 0.36
C ALA A 5 7.09 -13.76 0.61
N GLY A 6 7.58 -12.81 1.40
CA GLY A 6 8.96 -12.80 1.87
C GLY A 6 9.43 -11.42 2.31
N ALA A 7 9.24 -11.10 3.59
CA ALA A 7 10.11 -10.20 4.37
C ALA A 7 9.76 -10.38 5.86
N ASP A 8 10.70 -10.93 6.64
CA ASP A 8 10.55 -11.22 8.07
C ASP A 8 10.46 -9.95 8.93
N THR A 9 9.33 -9.77 9.62
CA THR A 9 9.07 -9.07 10.90
C THR A 9 10.08 -8.02 11.44
N LEU A 10 9.56 -6.85 11.84
CA LEU A 10 10.18 -5.99 12.85
C LEU A 10 10.19 -6.71 14.21
N LYS A 11 11.40 -6.87 14.75
CA LYS A 11 11.78 -7.20 16.14
C LYS A 11 10.64 -7.54 17.14
N GLY A 12 10.28 -8.82 17.17
CA GLY A 12 9.84 -9.50 18.41
C GLY A 12 8.35 -9.49 18.73
N GLU A 13 7.49 -8.85 17.94
CA GLU A 13 6.04 -9.03 18.05
C GLU A 13 5.42 -9.22 16.66
N ASP A 14 5.01 -10.46 16.42
CA ASP A 14 4.36 -10.91 15.19
C ASP A 14 2.89 -10.48 15.20
N ILE A 15 2.56 -9.39 14.50
CA ILE A 15 1.19 -8.84 14.48
C ILE A 15 0.49 -9.12 13.13
N THR A 16 1.18 -9.30 11.99
CA THR A 16 0.48 -9.49 10.69
C THR A 16 1.23 -10.28 9.60
N ASP A 17 2.25 -11.10 9.87
CA ASP A 17 2.99 -11.83 8.80
C ASP A 17 3.41 -10.93 7.61
N ALA A 18 3.84 -9.69 7.88
CA ALA A 18 4.24 -8.69 6.87
C ALA A 18 3.29 -8.64 5.63
N HIS A 19 2.02 -8.29 5.87
CA HIS A 19 1.05 -8.13 4.79
C HIS A 19 1.61 -7.23 3.67
N ILE A 20 1.56 -7.75 2.44
CA ILE A 20 2.00 -7.09 1.21
C ILE A 20 1.34 -5.71 1.01
N ASP A 21 0.20 -5.45 1.66
CA ASP A 21 -0.58 -4.21 1.52
C ASP A 21 0.14 -2.94 1.99
N GLY A 22 1.22 -3.08 2.79
CA GLY A 22 2.14 -1.99 3.13
C GLY A 22 3.30 -1.80 2.15
N VAL A 23 3.58 -2.81 1.31
CA VAL A 23 4.79 -2.93 0.47
C VAL A 23 4.48 -2.72 -1.00
N ALA A 24 3.51 -3.46 -1.54
CA ALA A 24 3.17 -3.45 -2.95
C ALA A 24 1.69 -3.77 -3.18
N ARG A 25 1.11 -3.21 -4.25
CA ARG A 25 -0.30 -3.43 -4.60
C ARG A 25 -0.50 -3.46 -6.11
N PHE A 26 -1.29 -4.41 -6.61
CA PHE A 26 -1.77 -4.33 -8.00
C PHE A 26 -2.70 -3.12 -8.18
N TYR A 27 -2.37 -2.24 -9.12
CA TYR A 27 -3.27 -1.19 -9.58
C TYR A 27 -4.21 -1.71 -10.67
N ASN A 28 -3.65 -2.46 -11.62
CA ASN A 28 -4.39 -3.14 -12.69
C ASN A 28 -3.61 -4.40 -13.14
N ASP A 29 -3.99 -4.98 -14.28
CA ASP A 29 -3.37 -6.17 -14.90
C ASP A 29 -1.92 -5.97 -15.38
N LYS A 30 -1.44 -4.72 -15.40
CA LYS A 30 -0.13 -4.33 -15.96
C LYS A 30 0.71 -3.48 -15.03
N THR A 31 0.20 -3.08 -13.87
CA THR A 31 0.87 -2.11 -13.01
C THR A 31 0.81 -2.52 -11.54
N ILE A 32 1.97 -2.46 -10.89
CA ILE A 32 2.16 -2.60 -9.45
C ILE A 32 2.53 -1.23 -8.88
N LEU A 33 1.88 -0.88 -7.77
CA LEU A 33 2.26 0.24 -6.92
C LEU A 33 3.23 -0.28 -5.86
N THR A 34 4.34 0.42 -5.62
CA THR A 34 5.30 0.12 -4.54
C THR A 34 5.92 1.41 -4.02
N VAL A 35 6.81 1.34 -3.04
CA VAL A 35 7.59 2.50 -2.58
C VAL A 35 8.91 2.62 -3.36
N PRO A 36 9.53 3.81 -3.45
CA PRO A 36 10.84 3.96 -4.05
C PRO A 36 11.88 3.03 -3.41
N GLU A 37 12.82 2.54 -4.20
CA GLU A 37 13.87 1.60 -3.76
C GLU A 37 14.57 2.01 -2.45
N ASN A 38 14.99 3.28 -2.35
CA ASN A 38 15.67 3.80 -1.16
C ASN A 38 14.79 3.77 0.10
N ASP A 39 13.47 3.81 -0.07
CA ASP A 39 12.49 3.71 1.02
C ASP A 39 12.01 2.26 1.23
N PHE A 40 12.23 1.37 0.27
CA PHE A 40 11.77 -0.02 0.31
C PHE A 40 12.42 -0.81 1.44
N PHE A 41 13.74 -0.65 1.61
CA PHE A 41 14.48 -1.35 2.67
C PHE A 41 14.20 -0.80 4.08
N ASP A 42 13.61 0.39 4.18
CA ASP A 42 13.18 1.01 5.44
C ASP A 42 11.80 0.51 5.90
N LEU A 43 11.06 -0.22 5.05
CA LEU A 43 9.68 -0.66 5.37
C LEU A 43 9.64 -1.70 6.48
N TYR A 44 10.51 -2.72 6.39
CA TYR A 44 10.56 -3.84 7.32
C TYR A 44 12.00 -4.30 7.51
N GLU A 45 12.31 -4.79 8.71
CA GLU A 45 13.60 -5.43 9.00
C GLU A 45 13.81 -6.61 8.03
N GLY A 46 15.03 -6.82 7.55
CA GLY A 46 15.34 -7.97 6.70
C GLY A 46 14.95 -7.88 5.23
N MET A 47 14.34 -6.79 4.75
CA MET A 47 14.15 -6.55 3.31
C MET A 47 15.49 -6.40 2.59
N LYS A 48 15.61 -7.07 1.43
CA LYS A 48 16.84 -7.14 0.64
C LYS A 48 16.63 -6.55 -0.74
N GLU A 49 17.73 -6.15 -1.37
CA GLU A 49 17.77 -5.72 -2.78
C GLU A 49 17.12 -6.76 -3.71
N SER A 50 17.35 -8.06 -3.45
CA SER A 50 16.73 -9.16 -4.20
C SER A 50 15.20 -9.17 -4.16
N ASP A 51 14.60 -8.66 -3.08
CA ASP A 51 13.13 -8.60 -2.94
C ASP A 51 12.57 -7.47 -3.81
N TYR A 52 13.27 -6.34 -3.88
CA TYR A 52 12.93 -5.25 -4.80
C TYR A 52 13.14 -5.66 -6.26
N GLU A 53 14.26 -6.33 -6.58
CA GLU A 53 14.52 -6.89 -7.91
C GLU A 53 13.43 -7.87 -8.34
N THR A 54 12.94 -8.70 -7.42
CA THR A 54 11.82 -9.62 -7.68
C THR A 54 10.55 -8.87 -8.09
N LEU A 55 10.25 -7.74 -7.42
CA LEU A 55 9.12 -6.88 -7.81
C LEU A 55 9.34 -6.24 -9.17
N LEU A 56 10.56 -5.75 -9.44
CA LEU A 56 10.89 -5.18 -10.74
C LEU A 56 10.69 -6.21 -11.84
N ASP A 57 11.18 -7.44 -11.69
CA ASP A 57 11.15 -8.51 -12.69
C ASP A 57 9.86 -9.33 -12.73
N ALA A 58 8.89 -9.03 -11.87
CA ALA A 58 7.60 -9.70 -11.84
C ALA A 58 6.86 -9.59 -13.19
N ARG A 59 6.17 -10.67 -13.56
CA ARG A 59 5.42 -10.79 -14.82
C ARG A 59 3.97 -11.22 -14.58
N ASN A 60 3.07 -10.78 -15.46
CA ASN A 60 1.68 -11.22 -15.47
C ASN A 60 1.53 -12.64 -16.05
N ALA A 61 0.29 -13.13 -16.10
CA ALA A 61 0.00 -14.49 -16.58
C ALA A 61 0.37 -14.69 -18.07
N GLU A 62 0.45 -13.58 -18.81
CA GLU A 62 0.83 -13.50 -20.22
C GLU A 62 2.36 -13.41 -20.42
N GLY A 63 3.13 -13.34 -19.32
CA GLY A 63 4.59 -13.24 -19.35
C GLY A 63 5.11 -11.81 -19.59
N GLU A 64 4.25 -10.79 -19.55
CA GLU A 64 4.62 -9.39 -19.68
C GLU A 64 5.10 -8.83 -18.34
N LYS A 65 6.15 -8.01 -18.36
CA LYS A 65 6.72 -7.38 -17.16
C LYS A 65 5.77 -6.29 -16.64
N TYR A 66 5.54 -6.25 -15.32
CA TYR A 66 4.72 -5.19 -14.74
C TYR A 66 5.41 -3.82 -14.86
N THR A 67 4.60 -2.78 -15.08
CA THR A 67 5.02 -1.40 -14.86
C THR A 67 4.99 -1.11 -13.37
N ILE A 68 6.03 -0.45 -12.87
CA ILE A 68 6.11 -0.07 -11.46
C ILE A 68 5.81 1.42 -11.32
N GLU A 69 4.83 1.76 -10.49
CA GLU A 69 4.51 3.13 -10.10
C GLU A 69 4.84 3.34 -8.62
N GLU A 70 5.79 4.23 -8.36
CA GLU A 70 6.28 4.48 -7.00
C GLU A 70 5.41 5.50 -6.26
N ILE A 71 5.00 5.14 -5.04
CA ILE A 71 4.28 5.98 -4.08
C ILE A 71 5.23 6.26 -2.91
N PRO A 72 5.50 7.53 -2.55
CA PRO A 72 6.48 7.84 -1.52
C PRO A 72 6.07 7.29 -0.15
N LEU A 73 6.99 7.15 0.79
CA LEU A 73 6.66 7.07 2.23
C LEU A 73 6.47 8.46 2.84
N THR A 74 6.08 8.53 4.11
CA THR A 74 6.24 9.79 4.86
C THR A 74 7.70 10.21 4.87
N SER A 75 7.94 11.51 4.76
CA SER A 75 9.29 12.06 4.69
C SER A 75 10.11 11.92 5.97
N LYS A 76 9.41 11.71 7.09
CA LYS A 76 9.96 11.46 8.42
C LYS A 76 9.19 10.31 9.06
N ASN A 77 9.75 9.78 10.14
CA ASN A 77 9.03 8.84 10.99
C ASN A 77 7.72 9.45 11.48
N VAL A 78 6.68 8.62 11.54
CA VAL A 78 5.37 9.06 12.01
C VAL A 78 5.47 9.49 13.47
N LYS A 79 4.74 10.54 13.85
CA LYS A 79 4.85 11.14 15.18
C LYS A 79 4.60 10.11 16.30
N GLY A 80 5.65 9.83 17.07
CA GLY A 80 5.62 8.89 18.19
C GLY A 80 5.99 7.46 17.82
N LEU A 81 6.56 7.25 16.63
CA LEU A 81 7.05 5.98 16.12
C LEU A 81 8.47 6.15 15.55
N ASP A 82 9.18 5.05 15.39
CA ASP A 82 10.55 4.97 14.87
C ASP A 82 10.62 4.54 13.39
N TYR A 83 9.46 4.42 12.72
CA TYR A 83 9.33 4.08 11.31
C TYR A 83 8.46 5.09 10.54
N LYS A 84 8.65 5.12 9.21
CA LYS A 84 7.86 5.92 8.26
C LYS A 84 6.49 5.27 7.99
N GLY A 85 5.52 6.08 7.58
CA GLY A 85 4.16 5.63 7.22
C GLY A 85 4.03 5.35 5.73
N SER A 86 3.34 4.26 5.38
CA SER A 86 3.06 3.87 3.99
C SER A 86 1.67 4.33 3.54
N TYR A 87 1.61 5.04 2.41
CA TYR A 87 0.33 5.44 1.81
C TYR A 87 -0.33 4.31 1.00
N LEU A 88 0.34 3.17 0.80
CA LEU A 88 -0.19 2.05 0.01
C LEU A 88 -1.36 1.34 0.70
N ASN A 89 -1.49 1.48 2.02
CA ASN A 89 -2.53 0.87 2.84
C ASN A 89 -3.88 1.61 2.77
N PHE A 90 -4.27 2.06 1.58
CA PHE A 90 -5.57 2.70 1.35
C PHE A 90 -6.69 1.66 1.14
N TYR A 91 -7.93 2.05 1.42
CA TYR A 91 -9.10 1.26 1.04
C TYR A 91 -9.68 1.75 -0.28
N LEU A 92 -9.92 0.83 -1.22
CA LEU A 92 -10.51 1.11 -2.54
C LEU A 92 -12.00 0.72 -2.54
N GLY A 93 -12.87 1.68 -2.27
CA GLY A 93 -14.33 1.50 -2.33
C GLY A 93 -14.91 1.93 -3.68
N ASN A 94 -16.11 1.47 -4.04
CA ASN A 94 -16.70 1.63 -5.39
C ASN A 94 -16.59 3.04 -6.01
N LYS A 95 -16.72 4.10 -5.21
CA LYS A 95 -16.62 5.50 -5.66
C LYS A 95 -15.55 6.33 -4.92
N VAL A 96 -14.83 5.72 -3.98
CA VAL A 96 -13.93 6.44 -3.08
C VAL A 96 -12.62 5.68 -2.87
N VAL A 97 -11.56 6.42 -2.56
CA VAL A 97 -10.31 5.87 -2.03
C VAL A 97 -10.09 6.47 -0.65
N LEU A 98 -10.12 5.66 0.41
CA LEU A 98 -9.79 6.12 1.76
C LEU A 98 -8.29 6.01 1.95
N LEU A 99 -7.59 7.13 1.86
CA LEU A 99 -6.13 7.19 1.85
C LEU A 99 -5.61 7.54 3.26
N PRO A 100 -4.75 6.73 3.90
CA PRO A 100 -4.10 7.13 5.13
C PRO A 100 -3.24 8.38 4.92
N VAL A 101 -3.29 9.33 5.85
CA VAL A 101 -2.40 10.49 5.92
C VAL A 101 -1.85 10.67 7.33
N TYR A 102 -0.72 11.35 7.45
CA TYR A 102 0.10 11.35 8.68
C TYR A 102 0.43 12.75 9.22
N GLY A 103 -0.03 13.82 8.55
CA GLY A 103 0.42 15.18 8.82
C GLY A 103 1.85 15.41 8.31
N ASP A 104 2.26 14.70 7.27
CA ASP A 104 3.58 14.76 6.66
C ASP A 104 3.54 15.54 5.34
N LYS A 105 4.67 16.14 4.93
CA LYS A 105 4.74 16.89 3.66
C LYS A 105 4.45 16.04 2.42
N ASN A 106 4.63 14.72 2.51
CA ASN A 106 4.33 13.81 1.40
C ASN A 106 2.84 13.44 1.33
N ASP A 107 1.99 13.85 2.28
CA ASP A 107 0.54 13.60 2.24
C ASP A 107 -0.06 14.16 0.94
N ASP A 108 0.26 15.41 0.59
CA ASP A 108 -0.23 16.06 -0.64
C ASP A 108 0.28 15.38 -1.92
N ILE A 109 1.49 14.82 -1.87
CA ILE A 109 2.09 14.09 -3.00
C ILE A 109 1.34 12.78 -3.21
N ALA A 110 1.13 12.03 -2.12
CA ALA A 110 0.38 10.78 -2.14
C ALA A 110 -1.07 11.00 -2.61
N ILE A 111 -1.77 12.00 -2.08
CA ILE A 111 -3.13 12.35 -2.49
C ILE A 111 -3.20 12.60 -4.00
N LYS A 112 -2.29 13.43 -4.56
CA LYS A 112 -2.27 13.76 -5.98
C LYS A 112 -1.97 12.55 -6.87
N LYS A 113 -1.01 11.71 -6.47
CA LYS A 113 -0.67 10.47 -7.20
C LYS A 113 -1.85 9.51 -7.22
N ILE A 114 -2.42 9.22 -6.05
CA ILE A 114 -3.56 8.31 -5.94
C ILE A 114 -4.80 8.87 -6.67
N GLN A 115 -5.03 10.19 -6.64
CA GLN A 115 -6.13 10.80 -7.40
C GLN A 115 -5.94 10.68 -8.92
N THR A 116 -4.69 10.79 -9.40
CA THR A 116 -4.35 10.57 -10.81
C THR A 116 -4.57 9.11 -11.21
N LEU A 117 -4.22 8.16 -10.33
CA LEU A 117 -4.43 6.73 -10.55
C LEU A 117 -5.92 6.36 -10.51
N TYR A 118 -6.74 7.01 -9.70
CA TYR A 118 -8.17 6.72 -9.60
C TYR A 118 -9.01 7.96 -9.97
N PRO A 119 -9.02 8.38 -11.25
CA PRO A 119 -9.68 9.63 -11.66
C PRO A 119 -11.19 9.62 -11.42
N ASP A 120 -11.82 8.44 -11.50
CA ASP A 120 -13.27 8.26 -11.32
C ASP A 120 -13.67 8.07 -9.84
N ARG A 121 -12.72 8.13 -8.90
CA ARG A 121 -12.96 7.95 -7.47
C ARG A 121 -12.53 9.19 -6.70
N LYS A 122 -13.29 9.52 -5.66
CA LYS A 122 -12.91 10.59 -4.73
C LYS A 122 -11.86 10.08 -3.75
N VAL A 123 -10.67 10.65 -3.77
CA VAL A 123 -9.67 10.40 -2.71
C VAL A 123 -10.07 11.15 -1.45
N VAL A 124 -10.26 10.42 -0.36
CA VAL A 124 -10.62 10.93 0.96
C VAL A 124 -9.45 10.65 1.90
N PRO A 125 -8.65 11.68 2.27
CA PRO A 125 -7.56 11.51 3.22
C PRO A 125 -8.10 11.31 4.64
N ILE A 126 -7.58 10.31 5.34
CA ILE A 126 -7.96 9.96 6.71
C ILE A 126 -6.69 9.99 7.57
N ASN A 127 -6.67 10.85 8.60
CA ASN A 127 -5.53 10.90 9.51
C ASN A 127 -5.49 9.63 10.37
N VAL A 128 -4.50 8.79 10.11
CA VAL A 128 -4.32 7.50 10.80
C VAL A 128 -3.22 7.54 11.86
N THR A 129 -2.56 8.67 12.10
CA THR A 129 -1.51 8.77 13.13
C THR A 129 -1.93 8.22 14.50
N PRO A 130 -3.19 8.40 14.98
CA PRO A 130 -3.64 7.78 16.23
C PRO A 130 -3.81 6.25 16.16
N LEU A 131 -4.22 5.72 15.01
CA LEU A 131 -4.45 4.27 14.79
C LEU A 131 -3.14 3.51 14.56
N TYR A 132 -2.22 4.15 13.84
CA TYR A 132 -0.94 3.56 13.45
C TYR A 132 -0.09 3.14 14.64
N LYS A 133 -0.25 3.82 15.79
CA LYS A 133 0.40 3.47 17.05
C LYS A 133 0.01 2.11 17.62
N ASN A 134 -1.11 1.55 17.20
CA ASN A 134 -1.63 0.26 17.68
C ASN A 134 -1.48 -0.86 16.63
N GLY A 135 -0.62 -0.69 15.61
CA GLY A 135 -0.30 -1.73 14.63
C GLY A 135 -1.32 -1.91 13.49
N GLY A 136 -2.34 -1.05 13.38
CA GLY A 136 -3.35 -1.12 12.31
C GLY A 136 -3.32 0.10 11.38
N MET A 137 -3.50 -0.16 10.08
CA MET A 137 -3.81 0.85 9.05
C MET A 137 -5.23 0.61 8.46
N ILE A 138 -5.73 1.48 7.57
CA ILE A 138 -7.13 1.46 7.10
C ILE A 138 -7.49 0.11 6.46
N HIS A 139 -6.61 -0.44 5.62
CA HIS A 139 -6.85 -1.73 4.97
C HIS A 139 -6.94 -2.86 6.00
N CYS A 140 -6.16 -2.78 7.08
CA CYS A 140 -6.13 -3.77 8.16
C CYS A 140 -7.45 -3.87 8.95
N VAL A 141 -8.36 -2.89 8.80
CA VAL A 141 -9.66 -2.87 9.48
C VAL A 141 -10.86 -2.93 8.51
N THR A 142 -10.61 -3.23 7.23
CA THR A 142 -11.65 -3.31 6.19
C THR A 142 -11.55 -4.60 5.38
N GLN A 143 -12.69 -5.19 5.02
CA GLN A 143 -12.75 -6.32 4.10
C GLN A 143 -13.80 -6.03 3.02
N GLN A 144 -13.39 -5.97 1.74
CA GLN A 144 -14.35 -5.81 0.65
C GLN A 144 -15.14 -7.11 0.44
N GLN A 145 -16.46 -6.99 0.35
CA GLN A 145 -17.34 -8.04 -0.14
C GLN A 145 -17.73 -7.70 -1.58
N PRO A 146 -17.25 -8.45 -2.59
CA PRO A 146 -17.67 -8.26 -3.97
C PRO A 146 -19.18 -8.46 -4.08
N TYR A 147 -19.83 -7.64 -4.90
CA TYR A 147 -21.21 -7.88 -5.27
C TYR A 147 -21.28 -8.69 -6.57
N GLU A 148 -22.25 -9.59 -6.68
CA GLU A 148 -22.50 -10.30 -7.94
C GLU A 148 -23.00 -9.32 -9.01
N LYS A 149 -22.34 -9.32 -10.15
CA LYS A 149 -22.78 -8.53 -11.29
C LYS A 149 -24.07 -9.14 -11.86
N GLY A 150 -25.24 -8.62 -11.48
CA GLY A 150 -26.53 -9.06 -12.02
C GLY A 150 -27.75 -8.93 -11.10
N LEU A 151 -27.57 -8.55 -9.84
CA LEU A 151 -28.69 -8.26 -8.94
C LEU A 151 -28.83 -6.73 -8.84
N GLU A 152 -29.51 -6.09 -9.79
CA GLU A 152 -29.95 -4.71 -9.56
C GLU A 152 -30.94 -4.72 -8.39
N ASP A 153 -30.78 -3.77 -7.46
CA ASP A 153 -31.68 -3.59 -6.32
C ASP A 153 -33.13 -3.37 -6.84
N GLU A 154 -34.02 -4.34 -6.60
CA GLU A 154 -35.48 -4.12 -6.64
C GLU A 154 -35.94 -3.22 -5.48
#